data_AF-A0A520BKR9-F1
#
_entry.id   AF-A0A520BKR9-F1
#
_cell.length_a   1.000
_cell.length_b   1.000
_cell.length_c   1.000
_cell.angle_alpha   90.00
_cell.angle_beta   90.00
_cell.angle_gamma   90.00
#
_symmetry.space_group_name_H-M   'P 1'
#
loop_
_entity.id
_entity.type
_entity.pdbx_description
1 polymer ?
#
loop_
_entity_poly.entity_id
_entity_poly.type
_entity_poly.pdbx_seq_one_letter_code
_entity_poly.pdbx_strand_id
1 'polypeptide(L)'
;MNRNKNIRTLDDLHLEVQLLKADYKNKGVLLKEDAKKYVKQFTLGNLFKKYATPSGFLKLDEKTHISSKVMSIALPMLLNSTVFRGSGMITKALGALVSGKVGKSLDAESLSGIFNMAKSLFTKKTKKKEAGFVDYGIPPDSETY
;
A
#
# COMPACT_ATOMS: atom_id res chain seq x y z
N MET A 1 -20.55 -9.76 44.79
CA MET A 1 -21.44 -10.80 45.33
C MET A 1 -21.09 -11.03 46.79
N ASN A 2 -21.80 -10.37 47.71
CA ASN A 2 -21.57 -10.53 49.15
C ASN A 2 -22.16 -11.88 49.57
N ARG A 3 -21.31 -12.82 49.96
CA ARG A 3 -21.76 -14.10 50.53
C ARG A 3 -21.83 -13.91 52.05
N ASN A 4 -23.03 -13.63 52.56
CA ASN A 4 -23.28 -13.72 54.01
C ASN A 4 -23.25 -15.21 54.39
N LYS A 5 -22.17 -15.66 55.05
CA LYS A 5 -21.97 -17.08 55.38
C LYS A 5 -22.03 -17.28 56.88
N ASN A 6 -22.88 -18.21 57.31
CA ASN A 6 -23.03 -18.64 58.69
C ASN A 6 -22.29 -19.97 58.84
N ILE A 7 -21.07 -19.93 59.37
CA ILE A 7 -20.25 -21.12 59.62
C ILE A 7 -20.60 -21.62 61.02
N ARG A 8 -21.15 -22.84 61.13
CA ARG A 8 -21.62 -23.40 62.41
C ARG A 8 -20.81 -24.59 62.88
N THR A 9 -20.13 -25.28 61.95
CA THR A 9 -19.33 -26.48 62.25
C THR A 9 -17.92 -26.39 61.65
N LEU A 10 -17.00 -27.23 62.15
CA LEU A 10 -15.63 -27.30 61.63
C LEU A 10 -15.57 -27.84 60.19
N ASP A 11 -16.48 -28.74 59.83
CA ASP A 11 -16.56 -29.27 58.47
C ASP A 11 -17.02 -28.19 57.48
N ASP A 12 -17.97 -27.34 57.86
CA ASP A 12 -18.38 -26.18 57.06
C ASP A 12 -17.20 -25.25 56.80
N LEU A 13 -16.35 -25.02 57.81
CA LEU A 13 -15.16 -24.19 57.68
C LEU A 13 -14.15 -24.80 56.71
N HIS A 14 -13.89 -26.10 56.79
CA HIS A 14 -12.97 -26.78 55.89
C HIS A 14 -13.46 -26.77 54.43
N LEU A 15 -14.74 -27.03 54.21
CA LEU A 15 -15.36 -26.94 52.89
C LEU A 15 -15.25 -25.52 52.34
N GLU A 16 -15.53 -24.52 53.16
CA GLU A 16 -15.43 -23.13 52.75
C GLU A 16 -13.99 -22.73 52.37
N VAL A 17 -12.99 -23.16 53.14
CA VAL A 17 -11.59 -22.92 52.84
C VAL A 17 -11.20 -23.57 51.50
N GLN A 18 -11.66 -24.80 51.25
CA GLN A 18 -11.41 -25.47 49.98
C GLN A 18 -12.06 -24.74 48.80
N LEU A 19 -13.32 -24.31 48.95
CA LEU A 19 -14.02 -23.51 47.95
C LEU A 19 -13.32 -22.17 47.69
N LEU A 20 -12.88 -21.46 48.74
CA LEU A 20 -12.14 -20.20 48.59
C LEU A 20 -10.83 -20.42 47.84
N LYS A 21 -10.10 -21.50 48.15
CA LYS A 21 -8.86 -21.85 47.45
C LYS A 21 -9.11 -22.14 45.97
N ALA A 22 -10.19 -22.83 45.65
CA ALA A 22 -10.58 -23.09 44.27
C ALA A 22 -10.97 -21.79 43.53
N ASP A 23 -11.83 -20.96 44.14
CA ASP A 23 -12.24 -19.66 43.59
C ASP A 23 -11.03 -18.74 43.37
N TYR A 24 -10.09 -18.71 44.31
CA TYR A 24 -8.86 -17.92 44.20
C TYR A 24 -8.00 -18.37 43.01
N LYS A 25 -7.78 -19.68 42.86
CA LYS A 25 -7.02 -20.23 41.73
C LYS A 25 -7.67 -19.87 40.39
N ASN A 26 -8.98 -20.01 40.28
CA ASN A 26 -9.73 -19.67 39.06
C ASN A 26 -9.60 -18.19 38.71
N LYS A 27 -9.76 -17.30 39.71
CA LYS A 27 -9.56 -15.85 39.50
C LYS A 27 -8.13 -15.51 39.06
N GLY A 28 -7.13 -16.20 39.59
CA GLY A 28 -5.74 -16.02 39.17
C GLY A 28 -5.50 -16.37 37.69
N VAL A 29 -6.11 -17.45 37.21
CA VAL A 29 -6.07 -17.84 35.79
C VAL A 29 -6.73 -16.78 34.91
N LEU A 30 -7.94 -16.37 35.26
CA LEU A 30 -8.67 -15.33 34.53
C LEU A 30 -7.89 -14.01 34.46
N LEU A 31 -7.33 -13.58 35.60
CA LEU A 31 -6.51 -12.36 35.66
C LEU A 31 -5.29 -12.44 34.73
N LYS A 32 -4.62 -13.60 34.68
CA LYS A 32 -3.48 -13.81 33.79
C LYS A 32 -3.88 -13.74 32.32
N GLU A 33 -5.01 -14.32 31.96
CA GLU A 33 -5.55 -14.27 30.60
C GLU A 33 -5.94 -12.85 30.19
N ASP A 34 -6.62 -12.12 31.07
CA ASP A 34 -7.00 -10.73 30.85
C ASP A 34 -5.77 -9.82 30.74
N ALA A 35 -4.78 -9.98 31.62
CA ALA A 35 -3.52 -9.25 31.55
C ALA A 35 -2.80 -9.52 30.23
N LYS A 36 -2.75 -10.79 29.78
CA LYS A 36 -2.17 -11.15 28.48
C LYS A 36 -2.93 -10.50 27.32
N LYS A 37 -4.25 -10.43 27.39
CA LYS A 37 -5.08 -9.75 26.38
C LYS A 37 -4.80 -8.25 26.35
N TYR A 38 -4.71 -7.60 27.52
CA TYR A 38 -4.41 -6.17 27.64
C TYR A 38 -3.01 -5.84 27.11
N VAL A 39 -1.98 -6.57 27.55
CA VAL A 39 -0.60 -6.38 27.07
C VAL A 39 -0.49 -6.58 25.56
N LYS A 40 -1.21 -7.57 25.00
CA LYS A 40 -1.26 -7.78 23.54
C LYS A 40 -1.79 -6.58 22.77
N GLN A 41 -2.65 -5.74 23.34
CA GLN A 41 -3.15 -4.53 22.66
C GLN A 41 -2.04 -3.49 22.43
N PHE A 42 -1.03 -3.46 23.30
CA PHE A 42 0.12 -2.55 23.21
C PHE A 42 1.33 -3.15 22.49
N THR A 43 1.21 -4.36 21.95
CA THR A 43 2.29 -4.94 21.14
C THR A 43 2.48 -4.16 19.85
N LEU A 44 3.73 -3.98 19.43
CA LEU A 44 4.09 -3.26 18.21
C LEU A 44 3.34 -3.79 16.97
N GLY A 45 3.07 -5.10 16.90
CA GLY A 45 2.29 -5.68 15.81
C GLY A 45 0.82 -5.25 15.80
N ASN A 46 0.17 -5.14 16.97
CA ASN A 46 -1.21 -4.65 17.05
C ASN A 46 -1.32 -3.14 16.88
N LEU A 47 -0.32 -2.38 17.37
CA LEU A 47 -0.21 -0.96 17.08
C LEU A 47 -0.02 -0.75 15.57
N PHE A 48 0.92 -1.45 14.95
CA PHE A 48 1.13 -1.41 13.50
C PHE A 48 -0.15 -1.76 12.74
N LYS A 49 -0.87 -2.83 13.11
CA LYS A 49 -2.16 -3.17 12.48
C LYS A 49 -3.21 -2.07 12.64
N LYS A 50 -3.26 -1.37 13.78
CA LYS A 50 -4.19 -0.27 14.02
C LYS A 50 -3.88 0.95 13.13
N TYR A 51 -2.59 1.25 12.92
CA TYR A 51 -2.15 2.40 12.12
C TYR A 51 -1.96 2.09 10.62
N ALA A 52 -1.72 0.84 10.25
CA ALA A 52 -1.63 0.34 8.88
C ALA A 52 -3.03 0.06 8.29
N THR A 53 -4.05 0.78 8.74
CA THR A 53 -5.36 0.83 8.09
C THR A 53 -5.33 1.91 6.99
N PRO A 54 -5.98 1.70 5.83
CA PRO A 54 -6.02 2.69 4.75
C PRO A 54 -6.50 4.06 5.23
N SER A 55 -7.50 4.09 6.12
CA SER A 55 -8.03 5.32 6.71
C SER A 55 -7.04 6.00 7.67
N GLY A 56 -6.20 5.23 8.38
CA GLY A 56 -5.13 5.77 9.24
C GLY A 56 -4.00 6.37 8.41
N PHE A 57 -3.60 5.69 7.32
CA PHE A 57 -2.63 6.19 6.38
C PHE A 57 -3.10 7.49 5.69
N LEU A 58 -4.35 7.56 5.24
CA LEU A 58 -4.91 8.78 4.65
C LEU A 58 -4.94 9.96 5.63
N LYS A 59 -5.32 9.73 6.89
CA LYS A 59 -5.31 10.79 7.92
C LYS A 59 -3.90 11.24 8.32
N LEU A 60 -2.94 10.32 8.33
CA LEU A 60 -1.54 10.66 8.55
C LEU A 60 -0.98 11.42 7.35
N ASP A 61 -1.34 11.01 6.14
CA ASP A 61 -0.92 11.63 4.90
C ASP A 61 -1.44 13.06 4.73
N GLU A 62 -2.70 13.34 5.09
CA GLU A 62 -3.25 14.70 5.11
C GLU A 62 -2.41 15.66 5.98
N LYS A 63 -1.82 15.16 7.07
CA LYS A 63 -1.04 15.98 8.00
C LYS A 63 0.45 16.05 7.69
N THR A 64 1.00 15.02 7.06
CA THR A 64 2.46 14.84 6.93
C THR A 64 2.94 14.79 5.49
N HIS A 65 2.03 14.76 4.52
CA HIS A 65 2.33 14.66 3.09
C HIS A 65 3.31 13.50 2.79
N ILE A 66 3.17 12.39 3.51
CA ILE A 66 4.06 11.24 3.38
C ILE A 66 3.81 10.53 2.05
N SER A 67 2.56 10.42 1.61
CA SER A 67 2.25 9.82 0.31
C SER A 67 2.87 10.64 -0.81
N SER A 68 2.85 11.97 -0.74
CA SER A 68 3.42 12.80 -1.81
C SER A 68 4.95 12.66 -1.88
N LYS A 69 5.63 12.54 -0.73
CA LYS A 69 7.08 12.26 -0.65
C LYS A 69 7.44 10.84 -1.07
N VAL A 70 6.65 9.85 -0.69
CA VAL A 70 6.87 8.46 -1.11
C VAL A 70 6.59 8.32 -2.61
N MET A 71 5.52 8.93 -3.10
CA MET A 71 5.14 8.93 -4.51
C MET A 71 6.14 9.70 -5.36
N SER A 72 6.72 10.81 -4.88
CA SER A 72 7.74 11.54 -5.64
C SER A 72 9.04 10.74 -5.85
N ILE A 73 9.31 9.75 -4.99
CA ILE A 73 10.44 8.82 -5.13
C ILE A 73 10.03 7.56 -5.90
N ALA A 74 8.88 6.98 -5.54
CA ALA A 74 8.39 5.74 -6.11
C ALA A 74 7.92 5.91 -7.56
N LEU A 75 7.26 7.02 -7.92
CA LEU A 75 6.72 7.25 -9.25
C LEU A 75 7.83 7.29 -10.33
N PRO A 76 8.95 8.02 -10.15
CA PRO A 76 10.08 7.92 -11.08
C PRO A 76 10.67 6.51 -11.20
N MET A 77 10.75 5.75 -10.10
CA MET A 77 11.27 4.38 -10.10
C MET A 77 10.33 3.41 -10.83
N LEU A 78 9.03 3.51 -10.59
CA LEU A 78 8.01 2.73 -11.28
C LEU A 78 7.97 3.08 -12.76
N LEU A 79 8.01 4.36 -13.12
CA LEU A 79 8.05 4.78 -14.52
C LEU A 79 9.33 4.31 -15.22
N ASN A 80 10.48 4.31 -14.56
CA ASN A 80 11.74 3.78 -15.11
C ASN A 80 11.66 2.27 -15.39
N SER A 81 10.96 1.51 -14.54
CA SER A 81 10.82 0.05 -14.67
C SER A 81 9.68 -0.39 -15.59
N THR A 82 8.63 0.44 -15.76
CA THR A 82 7.43 0.12 -16.54
C THR A 82 7.41 0.84 -17.89
N VAL A 83 7.22 2.17 -17.89
CA VAL A 83 7.03 2.99 -19.10
C VAL A 83 8.34 3.19 -19.87
N PHE A 84 9.45 3.37 -19.17
CA PHE A 84 10.78 3.59 -19.76
C PHE A 84 11.70 2.38 -19.61
N ARG A 85 11.13 1.18 -19.50
CA ARG A 85 11.87 -0.08 -19.30
C ARG A 85 13.01 -0.19 -20.33
N GLY A 86 14.24 -0.38 -19.85
CA GLY A 86 15.45 -0.51 -20.68
C GLY A 86 16.04 0.80 -21.20
N SER A 87 15.37 1.95 -21.03
CA SER A 87 15.84 3.24 -21.53
C SER A 87 16.70 3.98 -20.51
N GLY A 88 16.41 3.81 -19.21
CA GLY A 88 17.15 4.45 -18.11
C GLY A 88 17.11 5.98 -18.15
N MET A 89 16.16 6.58 -18.88
CA MET A 89 16.14 8.01 -19.19
C MET A 89 16.00 8.88 -17.95
N ILE A 90 15.20 8.44 -16.98
CA ILE A 90 15.03 9.16 -15.71
C ILE A 90 16.34 9.12 -14.92
N THR A 91 16.98 7.95 -14.82
CA THR A 91 18.27 7.79 -14.12
C THR A 91 19.38 8.58 -14.82
N LYS A 92 19.40 8.60 -16.16
CA LYS A 92 20.35 9.37 -16.97
C LYS A 92 20.10 10.88 -16.87
N ALA A 93 18.83 11.32 -16.82
CA ALA A 93 18.47 12.72 -16.66
C ALA A 93 18.84 13.22 -15.25
N LEU A 94 18.53 12.44 -14.20
CA LEU A 94 18.97 12.74 -12.84
C LEU A 94 20.50 12.75 -12.73
N GLY A 95 21.17 11.77 -13.34
CA GLY A 95 22.64 11.73 -13.40
C GLY A 95 23.23 12.92 -14.16
N ALA A 96 22.62 13.34 -15.27
CA ALA A 96 23.06 14.50 -16.06
C ALA A 96 22.85 15.83 -15.31
N LEU A 97 21.73 15.96 -14.58
CA LEU A 97 21.43 17.10 -13.72
C LEU A 97 22.40 17.17 -12.54
N VAL A 98 22.64 16.06 -11.84
CA VAL A 98 23.61 15.96 -10.74
C VAL A 98 25.04 16.17 -11.24
N SER A 99 25.37 15.71 -12.46
CA SER A 99 26.68 15.90 -13.07
C SER A 99 26.94 17.34 -13.55
N GLY A 100 25.98 18.26 -13.46
CA GLY A 100 26.12 19.64 -13.90
C GLY A 100 26.37 19.82 -15.41
N LYS A 101 26.35 18.74 -16.20
CA LYS A 101 26.63 18.75 -17.65
C LYS A 101 25.52 19.40 -18.48
N VAL A 102 24.35 19.64 -17.87
CA VAL A 102 23.23 20.33 -18.49
C VAL A 102 23.48 21.85 -18.63
N GLY A 103 24.42 22.44 -17.89
CA GLY A 103 24.66 23.90 -17.91
C GLY A 103 25.44 24.46 -19.11
N LYS A 104 26.05 23.63 -19.97
CA LYS A 104 26.97 24.09 -21.04
C LYS A 104 26.55 23.77 -22.49
N SER A 105 25.43 23.09 -22.71
CA SER A 105 24.97 22.71 -24.07
C SER A 105 23.45 22.62 -24.22
N LEU A 106 22.70 23.41 -23.46
CA LEU A 106 21.26 23.57 -23.69
C LEU A 106 21.04 24.59 -24.81
N ASP A 107 21.23 24.15 -26.05
CA ASP A 107 20.72 24.86 -27.21
C ASP A 107 19.18 24.76 -27.23
N ALA A 108 18.48 25.81 -27.63
CA ALA A 108 17.01 25.92 -27.56
C ALA A 108 16.30 24.78 -28.32
N GLU A 109 16.99 24.20 -29.29
CA GLU A 109 16.56 23.07 -30.10
C GLU A 109 16.50 21.74 -29.31
N SER A 110 17.34 21.59 -28.29
CA SER A 110 17.36 20.43 -27.39
C SER A 110 16.16 20.45 -26.44
N LEU A 111 15.84 21.65 -25.92
CA LEU A 111 14.70 21.86 -25.03
C LEU A 111 13.37 21.73 -25.78
N SER A 112 13.30 22.24 -27.02
CA SER A 112 12.12 22.07 -27.86
C SER A 112 11.92 20.61 -28.27
N GLY A 113 12.99 19.87 -28.55
CA GLY A 113 12.97 18.43 -28.82
C GLY A 113 12.45 17.62 -27.62
N ILE A 114 12.95 17.90 -26.41
CA ILE A 114 12.49 17.24 -25.17
C ILE A 114 11.04 17.61 -24.86
N PHE A 115 10.66 18.88 -25.03
CA PHE A 115 9.30 19.35 -24.82
C PHE A 115 8.32 18.71 -25.80
N ASN A 116 8.68 18.64 -27.09
CA ASN A 116 7.86 17.97 -28.11
C ASN A 116 7.78 16.46 -27.90
N MET A 117 8.86 15.82 -27.42
CA MET A 117 8.86 14.41 -27.06
C MET A 117 7.95 14.13 -25.86
N ALA A 118 8.04 14.94 -24.80
CA ALA A 118 7.15 14.87 -23.64
C ALA A 118 5.70 15.13 -24.06
N LYS A 119 5.46 16.18 -24.85
CA LYS A 119 4.13 16.49 -25.40
C LYS A 119 3.59 15.31 -26.20
N SER A 120 4.39 14.70 -27.08
CA SER A 120 3.96 13.54 -27.88
C SER A 120 3.65 12.28 -27.07
N LEU A 121 4.32 12.09 -25.93
CA LEU A 121 4.05 10.98 -25.01
C LEU A 121 2.72 11.19 -24.27
N PHE A 122 2.39 12.43 -23.89
CA PHE A 122 1.14 12.77 -23.22
C PHE A 122 -0.05 13.02 -24.18
N THR A 123 0.21 13.38 -25.44
CA THR A 123 -0.82 13.59 -26.46
C THR A 123 -1.05 12.40 -27.37
N LYS A 124 -0.48 11.22 -27.06
CA LYS A 124 -0.73 9.97 -27.80
C LYS A 124 -2.16 9.47 -27.58
N LYS A 125 -3.14 10.23 -28.07
CA LYS A 125 -4.47 9.76 -28.40
C LYS A 125 -4.29 8.64 -29.41
N THR A 126 -4.92 7.51 -29.12
CA THR A 126 -5.03 6.34 -29.97
C THR A 126 -5.23 6.76 -31.43
N LYS A 127 -4.23 6.57 -32.29
CA LYS A 127 -4.45 6.62 -33.73
C LYS A 127 -5.51 5.55 -34.01
N LYS A 128 -6.72 5.98 -34.40
CA LYS A 128 -7.69 5.10 -35.05
C LYS A 128 -6.91 4.38 -36.14
N LYS A 129 -6.88 3.04 -36.09
CA LYS A 129 -6.36 2.22 -37.18
C LYS A 129 -7.05 2.73 -38.45
N GLU A 130 -6.29 3.25 -39.39
CA GLU A 130 -6.83 3.48 -40.73
C GLU A 130 -7.35 2.13 -41.20
N ALA A 131 -8.61 2.10 -41.62
CA ALA A 131 -9.23 0.90 -42.16
C ALA A 131 -8.35 0.45 -43.32
N GLY A 132 -7.66 -0.67 -43.14
CA GLY A 132 -6.91 -1.29 -44.22
C GLY A 132 -7.85 -1.46 -45.40
N PHE A 133 -7.39 -1.05 -46.57
CA PHE A 133 -8.08 -1.28 -47.84
C PHE A 133 -8.53 -2.74 -47.88
N VAL A 134 -9.84 -2.97 -47.79
CA VAL A 134 -10.41 -4.29 -48.02
C VAL A 134 -10.38 -4.46 -49.53
N ASP A 135 -9.46 -5.27 -50.02
CA ASP A 135 -9.38 -5.66 -51.42
C ASP A 135 -10.57 -6.57 -51.71
N TYR A 136 -11.68 -5.96 -52.17
CA TYR A 136 -12.80 -6.69 -52.71
C TYR A 136 -12.38 -7.17 -54.11
N GLY A 137 -11.65 -8.29 -54.12
CA GLY A 137 -11.19 -8.94 -55.34
C GLY A 137 -12.32 -9.04 -56.35
N ILE A 138 -11.98 -8.84 -57.63
CA ILE A 138 -12.91 -8.90 -58.76
C ILE A 138 -13.68 -10.23 -58.67
N PRO A 139 -15.02 -10.22 -58.54
CA PRO A 139 -15.78 -11.45 -58.51
C PRO A 139 -15.52 -12.23 -59.80
N PRO A 140 -15.24 -13.54 -59.73
CA PRO A 140 -14.95 -14.33 -60.91
C PRO A 140 -16.13 -14.29 -61.86
N ASP A 141 -15.87 -14.09 -63.15
CA ASP A 141 -16.85 -14.25 -64.23
C ASP A 141 -17.38 -15.69 -64.23
N SER A 142 -18.46 -15.90 -63.47
CA SER A 142 -19.27 -17.11 -63.49
C SER A 142 -20.69 -16.69 -63.83
N GLU A 143 -21.00 -16.75 -65.14
CA GLU A 143 -22.33 -16.93 -65.76
C GLU A 143 -22.32 -16.32 -67.18
N THR A 144 -21.45 -16.85 -68.04
CA THR A 144 -21.77 -17.01 -69.46
C THR A 144 -22.26 -18.45 -69.63
N TYR A 145 -23.58 -18.64 -69.70
CA TYR A 145 -24.27 -19.69 -70.47
C TYR A 145 -25.75 -19.34 -70.59
#